data_AF-A0A842LWL9-F1
#
_entry.id   AF-A0A842LWL9-F1
#
_cell.length_a   1.000
_cell.length_b   1.000
_cell.length_c   1.000
_cell.angle_alpha   90.00
_cell.angle_beta   90.00
_cell.angle_gamma   90.00
#
_symmetry.space_group_name_H-M   'P 1'
#
loop_
_entity.id
_entity.type
_entity.pdbx_description
1 polymer ?
#
loop_
_entity_poly.entity_id
_entity_poly.type
_entity_poly.pdbx_seq_one_letter_code
_entity_poly.pdbx_strand_id
1 'polypeptide(L)'
;MASESDRLGRIEEEVDGLKQDLKKTTEGLNQAVEELKKAIIDIRSTVSEIENPFNLLRVISNEEDLQRARRLTEQQQQAQLTTSPTGEAGAKPKPESESESEFESKKRVEAAKQIIGAMPVGFETGFSVIKWVWALLDAGFEREDVLNLSRYCESVGYLPPRSSEYVGYVVDAMSKARLGGLTLEEFLLVIYGATKASGLKLEMKELEEVAFTLLRKILKKIGTGYEVRQP
;
A
#
# COMPACT_ATOMS: atom_id res chain seq x y z
N MET A 1 1.44 63.60 26.30
CA MET A 1 1.60 63.07 27.67
C MET A 1 0.39 62.23 28.09
N ALA A 2 -0.83 62.76 28.20
CA ALA A 2 -2.00 61.95 28.61
C ALA A 2 -2.38 60.81 27.62
N SER A 3 -2.28 61.04 26.31
CA SER A 3 -2.67 60.04 25.30
C SER A 3 -1.71 58.86 25.14
N GLU A 4 -0.47 58.99 25.61
CA GLU A 4 0.52 57.90 25.53
C GLU A 4 0.38 56.94 26.71
N SER A 5 0.09 57.48 27.91
CA SER A 5 -0.25 56.67 29.09
C SER A 5 -1.52 55.84 28.87
N ASP A 6 -2.54 56.40 28.22
CA ASP A 6 -3.77 55.65 27.90
C ASP A 6 -3.54 54.52 26.90
N ARG A 7 -2.58 54.68 25.97
CA ARG A 7 -2.21 53.62 25.01
C ARG A 7 -1.37 52.53 25.68
N LEU A 8 -0.46 52.92 26.58
CA LEU A 8 0.33 51.98 27.40
C LEU A 8 -0.57 51.15 28.32
N GLY A 9 -1.57 51.76 28.97
CA GLY A 9 -2.52 51.04 29.82
C GLY A 9 -3.33 49.99 29.07
N ARG A 10 -3.82 50.30 27.85
CA ARG A 10 -4.53 49.32 27.01
C ARG A 10 -3.64 48.15 26.59
N ILE A 11 -2.38 48.42 26.25
CA ILE A 11 -1.43 47.37 25.87
C ILE A 11 -1.13 46.48 27.10
N GLU A 12 -1.03 47.04 28.30
CA GLU A 12 -0.82 46.27 29.53
C GLU A 12 -2.04 45.37 29.84
N GLU A 13 -3.26 45.88 29.67
CA GLU A 13 -4.49 45.10 29.80
C GLU A 13 -4.59 43.97 28.76
N GLU A 14 -4.23 44.24 27.49
CA GLU A 14 -4.20 43.23 26.42
C GLU A 14 -3.14 42.15 26.66
N VAL A 15 -1.96 42.53 27.19
CA VAL A 15 -0.88 41.59 27.54
C VAL A 15 -1.29 40.70 28.72
N ASP A 16 -1.95 41.26 29.73
CA ASP A 16 -2.48 40.48 30.85
C ASP A 16 -3.61 39.54 30.41
N GLY A 17 -4.46 39.97 29.48
CA GLY A 17 -5.45 39.11 28.83
C GLY A 17 -4.80 37.94 28.08
N LEU A 18 -3.81 38.22 27.24
CA LEU A 18 -3.06 37.19 26.52
C LEU A 18 -2.37 36.20 27.48
N LYS A 19 -1.81 36.70 28.58
CA LYS A 19 -1.16 35.86 29.60
C LYS A 19 -2.16 34.94 30.29
N GLN A 20 -3.38 35.40 30.52
CA GLN A 20 -4.45 34.58 31.09
C GLN A 20 -4.92 33.51 30.09
N ASP A 21 -5.07 33.86 28.82
CA ASP A 21 -5.47 32.90 27.78
C ASP A 21 -4.37 31.89 27.47
N LEU A 22 -3.09 32.29 27.53
CA LEU A 22 -1.97 31.37 27.44
C LEU A 22 -1.96 30.37 28.60
N LYS A 23 -2.27 30.81 29.83
CA LYS A 23 -2.42 29.90 30.97
C LYS A 23 -3.58 28.92 30.77
N LYS A 24 -4.75 29.39 30.36
CA LYS A 24 -5.91 28.53 30.07
C LYS A 24 -5.63 27.50 28.99
N THR A 25 -4.98 27.92 27.90
CA THR A 25 -4.60 27.01 26.81
C THR A 25 -3.54 26.00 27.25
N THR A 26 -2.58 26.39 28.08
CA THR A 26 -1.59 25.47 28.66
C THR A 26 -2.23 24.47 29.62
N GLU A 27 -3.18 24.92 30.45
CA GLU A 27 -3.96 24.05 31.35
C GLU A 27 -4.83 23.06 30.55
N GLY A 28 -5.52 23.52 29.51
CA GLY A 28 -6.28 22.67 28.61
C GLY A 28 -5.42 21.66 27.85
N LEU A 29 -4.22 22.06 27.42
CA LEU A 29 -3.26 21.14 26.79
C LEU A 29 -2.76 20.08 27.78
N ASN A 30 -2.42 20.45 29.01
CA ASN A 30 -2.02 19.51 30.04
C ASN A 30 -3.14 18.52 30.37
N GLN A 31 -4.38 18.99 30.42
CA GLN A 31 -5.53 18.11 30.62
C GLN A 31 -5.71 17.13 29.45
N ALA A 32 -5.63 17.60 28.20
CA ALA A 32 -5.71 16.74 27.03
C ALA A 32 -4.59 15.69 26.98
N VAL A 33 -3.38 16.04 27.45
CA VAL A 33 -2.24 15.11 27.56
C VAL A 33 -2.49 14.05 28.63
N GLU A 34 -3.06 14.41 29.79
CA GLU A 34 -3.42 13.43 30.82
C GLU A 34 -4.57 12.52 30.38
N GLU A 35 -5.56 13.04 29.65
CA GLU A 35 -6.62 12.23 29.05
C GLU A 35 -6.06 11.25 28.00
N LEU A 36 -5.13 11.69 27.16
CA LEU A 36 -4.45 10.83 26.19
C LEU A 36 -3.61 9.74 26.89
N LYS A 37 -2.88 10.10 27.95
CA LYS A 37 -2.11 9.15 28.75
C LYS A 37 -3.02 8.09 29.38
N LYS A 38 -4.18 8.50 29.88
CA LYS A 38 -5.19 7.57 30.41
C LYS A 38 -5.71 6.65 29.30
N ALA A 39 -6.05 7.19 28.14
CA ALA A 39 -6.49 6.39 27.00
C ALA A 39 -5.43 5.37 26.54
N ILE A 40 -4.15 5.73 26.56
CA ILE A 40 -3.04 4.80 26.24
C ILE A 40 -2.94 3.68 27.28
N ILE A 41 -3.12 3.98 28.56
CA ILE A 41 -3.14 2.96 29.62
C ILE A 41 -4.33 2.02 29.41
N ASP A 42 -5.51 2.54 29.07
CA ASP A 42 -6.71 1.74 28.79
C ASP A 42 -6.52 0.87 27.52
N ILE A 43 -5.90 1.39 26.47
CA ILE A 43 -5.55 0.61 25.27
C ILE A 43 -4.56 -0.49 25.63
N ARG A 44 -3.52 -0.19 26.41
CA ARG A 44 -2.57 -1.22 26.85
C ARG A 44 -3.27 -2.30 27.67
N SER A 45 -4.19 -1.91 28.56
CA SER A 45 -4.99 -2.85 29.36
C SER A 45 -5.85 -3.75 28.47
N THR A 46 -6.59 -3.16 27.51
CA THR A 46 -7.43 -3.93 26.58
C THR A 46 -6.60 -4.81 25.64
N VAL A 47 -5.44 -4.36 25.18
CA VAL A 47 -4.50 -5.19 24.42
C VAL A 47 -3.98 -6.35 25.27
N SER A 48 -3.63 -6.13 26.54
CA SER A 48 -3.24 -7.20 27.46
C SER A 48 -4.41 -8.17 27.79
N GLU A 49 -5.65 -7.68 27.80
CA GLU A 49 -6.85 -8.54 27.93
C GLU A 49 -7.09 -9.39 26.68
N ILE A 50 -6.81 -8.85 25.49
CA ILE A 50 -6.90 -9.55 24.19
C ILE A 50 -5.72 -10.52 24.00
N GLU A 51 -4.53 -10.17 24.48
CA GLU A 51 -3.34 -11.02 24.46
C GLU A 51 -3.56 -12.30 25.31
N ASN A 52 -4.47 -12.27 26.29
CA ASN A 52 -4.89 -13.47 26.98
C ASN A 52 -5.75 -14.36 26.05
N PRO A 53 -5.22 -15.50 25.59
CA PRO A 53 -5.92 -16.34 24.61
C PRO A 53 -7.23 -16.92 25.14
N PHE A 54 -7.41 -17.03 26.46
CA PHE A 54 -8.65 -17.54 27.06
C PHE A 54 -9.80 -16.53 27.00
N ASN A 55 -9.50 -15.22 27.01
CA ASN A 55 -10.52 -14.19 26.86
C ASN A 55 -11.07 -14.16 25.42
N LEU A 56 -10.20 -14.33 24.43
CA LEU A 56 -10.61 -14.52 23.04
C LEU A 56 -11.48 -15.76 22.85
N LEU A 57 -11.11 -16.88 23.49
CA LEU A 57 -11.93 -18.09 23.47
C LEU A 57 -13.28 -17.86 24.14
N ARG A 58 -13.38 -17.04 25.18
CA ARG A 58 -14.67 -16.69 25.80
C ARG A 58 -15.55 -15.87 24.87
N VAL A 59 -15.00 -14.90 24.15
CA VAL A 59 -15.73 -14.09 23.15
C VAL A 59 -16.16 -14.93 21.95
N ILE A 60 -15.31 -15.86 21.48
CA ILE A 60 -15.63 -16.79 20.40
C ILE A 60 -16.64 -17.87 20.85
N SER A 61 -16.58 -18.30 22.11
CA SER A 61 -17.50 -19.31 22.67
C SER A 61 -18.86 -18.74 23.06
N ASN A 62 -19.01 -17.41 23.14
CA ASN A 62 -20.29 -16.76 23.39
C ASN A 62 -21.05 -16.64 22.06
N GLU A 63 -21.78 -17.70 21.70
CA GLU A 63 -22.70 -17.78 20.56
C GLU A 63 -23.61 -16.53 20.44
N GLU A 64 -23.99 -15.93 21.58
CA GLU A 64 -24.86 -14.75 21.64
C GLU A 64 -24.22 -13.48 21.05
N ASP A 65 -22.92 -13.25 21.26
CA ASP A 65 -22.25 -12.03 20.79
C ASP A 65 -21.88 -12.13 19.30
N LEU A 66 -21.60 -13.35 18.83
CA LEU A 66 -21.42 -13.63 17.40
C LEU A 66 -22.72 -13.45 16.62
N GLN A 67 -23.86 -13.84 17.19
CA GLN A 67 -25.17 -13.58 16.62
C GLN A 67 -25.54 -12.09 16.62
N ARG A 68 -25.15 -11.32 17.64
CA ARG A 68 -25.33 -9.84 17.65
C ARG A 68 -24.48 -9.16 16.57
N ALA A 69 -23.21 -9.53 16.45
CA ALA A 69 -22.33 -9.01 15.39
C ALA A 69 -22.85 -9.37 13.99
N ARG A 70 -23.36 -10.60 13.81
CA ARG A 70 -23.96 -11.05 12.55
C ARG A 70 -25.23 -10.27 12.21
N ARG A 71 -26.12 -10.03 13.18
CA ARG A 71 -27.35 -9.22 13.00
C ARG A 71 -27.04 -7.77 12.62
N LEU A 72 -26.01 -7.17 13.22
CA LEU A 72 -25.56 -5.81 12.86
C LEU A 72 -24.99 -5.77 11.44
N THR A 73 -24.31 -6.84 11.01
CA THR A 73 -23.74 -6.96 9.66
C THR A 73 -24.83 -7.19 8.60
N GLU A 74 -25.84 -8.00 8.93
CA GLU A 74 -27.01 -8.28 8.06
C GLU A 74 -27.91 -7.05 7.89
N GLN A 75 -28.07 -6.22 8.93
CA GLN A 75 -28.79 -4.94 8.83
C GLN A 75 -28.07 -3.92 7.95
N GLN A 76 -26.73 -3.93 7.90
CA GLN A 76 -25.96 -3.08 7.00
C GLN A 76 -25.97 -3.59 5.55
N GLN A 77 -26.03 -4.91 5.32
CA GLN A 77 -26.09 -5.50 3.98
C GLN A 77 -27.47 -5.35 3.31
N GLN A 78 -28.57 -5.34 4.08
CA GLN A 78 -29.92 -5.15 3.52
C GLN A 78 -30.18 -3.74 2.95
N ALA A 79 -29.37 -2.73 3.29
CA ALA A 79 -29.48 -1.39 2.73
C ALA A 79 -28.82 -1.24 1.33
N GLN A 80 -28.08 -2.25 0.83
CA GLN A 80 -27.30 -2.15 -0.41
C GLN A 80 -27.67 -3.17 -1.50
N LEU A 81 -28.69 -4.00 -1.31
CA LEU A 81 -29.04 -5.08 -2.24
C LEU A 81 -30.46 -4.91 -2.81
N THR A 82 -30.66 -3.87 -3.61
CA THR A 82 -31.75 -3.83 -4.62
C THR A 82 -31.18 -3.43 -5.96
N THR A 83 -30.52 -4.36 -6.65
CA THR A 83 -30.56 -4.54 -8.12
C THR A 83 -29.61 -5.68 -8.51
N SER A 84 -30.16 -6.83 -8.92
CA SER A 84 -29.69 -7.72 -10.01
C SER A 84 -30.38 -9.10 -9.93
N PRO A 85 -31.07 -9.58 -10.97
CA PRO A 85 -31.64 -10.93 -11.01
C PRO A 85 -30.72 -11.96 -11.71
N THR A 86 -30.58 -13.11 -11.05
CA THR A 86 -30.83 -14.50 -11.48
C THR A 86 -30.31 -15.09 -12.80
N GLY A 87 -29.70 -16.29 -12.66
CA GLY A 87 -29.74 -17.45 -13.60
C GLY A 87 -28.36 -18.01 -13.93
N GLU A 88 -28.06 -19.32 -14.02
CA GLU A 88 -28.74 -20.59 -13.75
C GLU A 88 -27.69 -21.74 -13.82
N ALA A 89 -28.08 -22.97 -13.48
CA ALA A 89 -27.22 -24.12 -13.11
C ALA A 89 -26.95 -25.18 -14.22
N GLY A 90 -25.95 -26.05 -13.98
CA GLY A 90 -25.72 -27.37 -14.63
C GLY A 90 -24.25 -27.59 -15.06
N ALA A 91 -23.52 -28.70 -14.84
CA ALA A 91 -23.80 -30.09 -14.48
C ALA A 91 -22.52 -30.80 -13.92
N LYS A 92 -22.67 -31.96 -13.26
CA LYS A 92 -21.65 -32.88 -12.64
C LYS A 92 -21.13 -33.96 -13.66
N PRO A 93 -20.33 -35.02 -13.30
CA PRO A 93 -18.94 -35.11 -12.75
C PRO A 93 -18.01 -36.21 -13.37
N LYS A 94 -16.65 -36.08 -13.24
CA LYS A 94 -15.50 -37.06 -13.08
C LYS A 94 -15.35 -38.35 -13.97
N PRO A 95 -14.20 -39.11 -14.04
CA PRO A 95 -12.87 -39.05 -13.34
C PRO A 95 -11.57 -39.32 -14.19
N GLU A 96 -10.39 -39.19 -13.53
CA GLU A 96 -9.05 -39.88 -13.67
C GLU A 96 -8.32 -39.97 -15.05
N SER A 97 -6.99 -39.93 -15.24
CA SER A 97 -5.74 -39.80 -14.46
C SER A 97 -4.57 -39.60 -15.47
N GLU A 98 -3.45 -39.01 -15.04
CA GLU A 98 -2.05 -39.12 -15.58
C GLU A 98 -1.30 -37.81 -15.88
N SER A 99 -0.04 -37.81 -15.44
CA SER A 99 1.12 -36.94 -15.74
C SER A 99 1.40 -35.75 -14.82
N GLU A 100 2.32 -36.01 -13.89
CA GLU A 100 2.89 -35.10 -12.88
C GLU A 100 3.77 -33.96 -13.45
N SER A 101 3.90 -33.80 -14.78
CA SER A 101 4.62 -32.66 -15.38
C SER A 101 3.74 -31.43 -15.62
N GLU A 102 2.41 -31.58 -15.51
CA GLU A 102 1.46 -30.48 -15.64
C GLU A 102 1.20 -29.73 -14.32
N PHE A 103 1.64 -30.28 -13.18
CA PHE A 103 1.29 -29.75 -11.85
C PHE A 103 1.98 -28.41 -11.56
N GLU A 104 3.23 -28.21 -11.99
CA GLU A 104 3.92 -26.92 -11.87
C GLU A 104 3.35 -25.85 -12.82
N SER A 105 3.00 -26.27 -14.04
CA SER A 105 2.40 -25.40 -15.05
C SER A 105 1.00 -24.93 -14.64
N LYS A 106 0.19 -25.85 -14.09
CA LYS A 106 -1.14 -25.53 -13.55
C LYS A 106 -1.05 -24.65 -12.32
N LYS A 107 -0.11 -24.88 -11.39
CA LYS A 107 0.11 -24.01 -10.22
C LYS A 107 0.54 -22.58 -10.62
N ARG A 108 1.35 -22.42 -11.68
CA ARG A 108 1.68 -21.10 -12.26
C ARG A 108 0.49 -20.44 -12.96
N VAL A 109 -0.32 -21.18 -13.70
CA VAL A 109 -1.50 -20.67 -14.40
C VAL A 109 -2.61 -20.32 -13.41
N GLU A 110 -2.76 -21.06 -12.32
CA GLU A 110 -3.75 -20.84 -11.27
C GLU A 110 -3.34 -19.69 -10.35
N ALA A 111 -2.04 -19.54 -10.06
CA ALA A 111 -1.48 -18.31 -9.49
C ALA A 111 -1.70 -17.11 -10.42
N ALA A 112 -1.45 -17.25 -11.73
CA ALA A 112 -1.72 -16.20 -12.72
C ALA A 112 -3.21 -15.81 -12.78
N LYS A 113 -4.14 -16.77 -12.60
CA LYS A 113 -5.59 -16.50 -12.54
C LYS A 113 -6.01 -15.84 -11.21
N GLN A 114 -5.40 -16.20 -10.09
CA GLN A 114 -5.65 -15.51 -8.81
C GLN A 114 -5.09 -14.09 -8.76
N ILE A 115 -4.03 -13.81 -9.54
CA ILE A 115 -3.45 -12.47 -9.72
C ILE A 115 -4.39 -11.55 -10.50
N ILE A 116 -5.18 -12.06 -11.46
CA ILE A 116 -6.16 -11.27 -12.21
C ILE A 116 -7.28 -10.74 -11.30
N GLY A 117 -7.65 -11.50 -10.25
CA GLY A 117 -8.66 -11.09 -9.27
C GLY A 117 -8.17 -10.10 -8.20
N ALA A 118 -6.86 -9.87 -8.12
CA ALA A 118 -6.22 -8.94 -7.19
C ALA A 118 -5.33 -7.94 -7.94
N MET A 119 -5.72 -7.58 -9.17
CA MET A 119 -5.06 -6.49 -9.86
C MET A 119 -5.22 -5.20 -9.04
N PRO A 120 -4.15 -4.41 -8.86
CA PRO A 120 -4.33 -3.03 -8.47
C PRO A 120 -5.31 -2.39 -9.45
N VAL A 121 -6.23 -1.59 -8.92
CA VAL A 121 -7.41 -1.05 -9.64
C VAL A 121 -7.02 -0.18 -10.86
N GLY A 122 -5.72 0.08 -11.07
CA GLY A 122 -5.16 0.57 -12.33
C GLY A 122 -3.67 0.26 -12.49
N PHE A 123 -3.21 0.13 -13.75
CA PHE A 123 -1.82 -0.14 -14.10
C PHE A 123 -0.84 0.96 -13.63
N GLU A 124 -1.28 2.22 -13.54
CA GLU A 124 -0.51 3.34 -12.97
C GLU A 124 -0.10 3.09 -11.50
N THR A 125 -0.96 2.38 -10.77
CA THR A 125 -0.66 1.93 -9.40
C THR A 125 0.45 0.88 -9.43
N GLY A 126 0.42 -0.04 -10.40
CA GLY A 126 1.48 -1.04 -10.59
C GLY A 126 2.84 -0.41 -10.93
N PHE A 127 2.86 0.59 -11.80
CA PHE A 127 4.09 1.33 -12.14
C PHE A 127 4.65 2.11 -10.95
N SER A 128 3.78 2.73 -10.16
CA SER A 128 4.16 3.43 -8.93
C SER A 128 4.75 2.47 -7.90
N VAL A 129 4.19 1.27 -7.75
CA VAL A 129 4.73 0.26 -6.84
C VAL A 129 6.07 -0.26 -7.32
N ILE A 130 6.25 -0.49 -8.62
CA ILE A 130 7.55 -0.85 -9.20
C ILE A 130 8.59 0.23 -8.87
N LYS A 131 8.32 1.51 -9.15
CA LYS A 131 9.23 2.61 -8.78
C LYS A 131 9.54 2.65 -7.30
N TRP A 132 8.52 2.46 -6.45
CA TRP A 132 8.67 2.46 -5.00
C TRP A 132 9.56 1.31 -4.51
N VAL A 133 9.32 0.09 -4.99
CA VAL A 133 10.16 -1.08 -4.66
C VAL A 133 11.60 -0.84 -5.11
N TRP A 134 11.81 -0.27 -6.30
CA TRP A 134 13.15 0.06 -6.78
C TRP A 134 13.87 1.05 -5.86
N ALA A 135 13.17 2.11 -5.42
CA ALA A 135 13.73 3.10 -4.52
C ALA A 135 14.12 2.50 -3.16
N LEU A 136 13.34 1.55 -2.63
CA LEU A 136 13.69 0.84 -1.40
C LEU A 136 14.95 -0.02 -1.59
N LEU A 137 15.04 -0.74 -2.70
CA LEU A 137 16.23 -1.53 -3.02
C LEU A 137 17.48 -0.66 -3.23
N ASP A 138 17.33 0.54 -3.80
CA ASP A 138 18.41 1.54 -3.92
C ASP A 138 18.81 2.16 -2.59
N ALA A 139 17.87 2.28 -1.64
CA ALA A 139 18.15 2.71 -0.27
C ALA A 139 18.82 1.62 0.59
N GLY A 140 19.03 0.42 0.04
CA GLY A 140 19.75 -0.67 0.71
C GLY A 140 18.87 -1.63 1.52
N PHE A 141 17.54 -1.57 1.35
CA PHE A 141 16.63 -2.53 1.99
C PHE A 141 16.76 -3.91 1.35
N GLU A 142 16.75 -4.95 2.20
CA GLU A 142 16.74 -6.34 1.75
C GLU A 142 15.33 -6.79 1.36
N ARG A 143 15.23 -7.96 0.73
CA ARG A 143 13.95 -8.54 0.29
C ARG A 143 12.95 -8.61 1.44
N GLU A 144 13.41 -9.12 2.58
CA GLU A 144 12.60 -9.34 3.78
C GLU A 144 12.07 -8.01 4.32
N ASP A 145 12.88 -6.96 4.31
CA ASP A 145 12.47 -5.64 4.77
C ASP A 145 11.39 -5.03 3.88
N VAL A 146 11.55 -5.13 2.55
CA VAL A 146 10.56 -4.63 1.58
C VAL A 146 9.24 -5.40 1.73
N LEU A 147 9.30 -6.71 1.97
CA LEU A 147 8.12 -7.54 2.23
C LEU A 147 7.43 -7.15 3.55
N ASN A 148 8.18 -6.97 4.63
CA ASN A 148 7.62 -6.55 5.91
C ASN A 148 6.99 -5.15 5.82
N LEU A 149 7.66 -4.23 5.14
CA LEU A 149 7.15 -2.88 4.91
C LEU A 149 5.89 -2.90 4.04
N SER A 150 5.85 -3.71 2.99
CA SER A 150 4.64 -3.83 2.15
C SER A 150 3.46 -4.42 2.91
N ARG A 151 3.67 -5.41 3.79
CA ARG A 151 2.63 -5.96 4.69
C ARG A 151 2.11 -4.92 5.68
N TYR A 152 3.01 -4.11 6.25
CA TYR A 152 2.63 -3.01 7.13
C TYR A 152 1.84 -1.94 6.38
N CYS A 153 2.31 -1.54 5.20
CA CYS A 153 1.60 -0.55 4.39
C CYS A 153 0.24 -1.06 3.89
N GLU A 154 0.09 -2.37 3.69
CA GLU A 154 -1.19 -3.01 3.39
C GLU A 154 -2.13 -2.98 4.61
N SER A 155 -1.63 -3.29 5.82
CA SER A 155 -2.46 -3.29 7.04
C SER A 155 -2.93 -1.90 7.46
N VAL A 156 -2.14 -0.86 7.15
CA VAL A 156 -2.47 0.55 7.42
C VAL A 156 -3.30 1.17 6.29
N GLY A 157 -3.39 0.52 5.13
CA GLY A 157 -4.17 1.00 3.98
C GLY A 157 -3.43 1.98 3.06
N TYR A 158 -2.10 2.07 3.16
CA TYR A 158 -1.27 2.82 2.21
C TYR A 158 -1.07 2.10 0.88
N LEU A 159 -1.19 0.76 0.86
CA LEU A 159 -1.22 -0.03 -0.36
C LEU A 159 -2.57 -0.76 -0.53
N PRO A 160 -2.97 -1.07 -1.77
CA PRO A 160 -4.15 -1.90 -2.03
C PRO A 160 -4.10 -3.26 -1.32
N PRO A 161 -5.24 -3.92 -1.08
CA PRO A 161 -5.27 -5.27 -0.52
C PRO A 161 -4.49 -6.26 -1.41
N ARG A 162 -3.83 -7.23 -0.78
CA ARG A 162 -2.96 -8.25 -1.40
C ARG A 162 -1.72 -7.68 -2.08
N SER A 163 -1.32 -6.46 -1.73
CA SER A 163 -0.15 -5.86 -2.35
C SER A 163 1.18 -6.49 -1.97
N SER A 164 1.26 -7.00 -0.75
CA SER A 164 2.44 -7.72 -0.29
C SER A 164 2.78 -8.95 -1.16
N GLU A 165 1.78 -9.63 -1.72
CA GLU A 165 1.99 -10.79 -2.60
C GLU A 165 2.68 -10.40 -3.92
N TYR A 166 2.15 -9.38 -4.61
CA TYR A 166 2.73 -8.97 -5.89
C TYR A 166 4.05 -8.22 -5.74
N VAL A 167 4.22 -7.45 -4.65
CA VAL A 167 5.51 -6.84 -4.31
C VAL A 167 6.59 -7.90 -4.16
N GLY A 168 6.29 -9.05 -3.55
CA GLY A 168 7.24 -10.16 -3.47
C GLY A 168 7.74 -10.64 -4.83
N TYR A 169 6.84 -10.81 -5.81
CA TYR A 169 7.24 -11.19 -7.16
C TYR A 169 8.11 -10.13 -7.85
N VAL A 170 7.78 -8.85 -7.63
CA VAL A 170 8.53 -7.72 -8.20
C VAL A 170 9.92 -7.60 -7.58
N VAL A 171 10.04 -7.70 -6.25
CA VAL A 171 11.32 -7.65 -5.52
C VAL A 171 12.28 -8.73 -6.01
N ASP A 172 11.78 -9.95 -6.23
CA ASP A 172 12.58 -11.07 -6.72
C ASP A 172 13.12 -10.82 -8.12
N ALA A 173 12.27 -10.32 -9.01
CA ALA A 173 12.65 -9.98 -10.37
C ALA A 173 13.63 -8.80 -10.41
N MET A 174 13.39 -7.77 -9.61
CA MET A 174 14.25 -6.59 -9.51
C MET A 174 15.61 -6.91 -8.91
N SER A 175 15.67 -7.73 -7.86
CA SER A 175 16.93 -8.14 -7.24
C SER A 175 17.82 -8.85 -8.27
N LYS A 176 17.24 -9.74 -9.08
CA LYS A 176 17.96 -10.40 -10.18
C LYS A 176 18.35 -9.43 -11.30
N ALA A 177 17.48 -8.49 -11.66
CA ALA A 177 17.78 -7.49 -12.68
C ALA A 177 18.94 -6.57 -12.25
N ARG A 178 18.98 -6.17 -10.97
CA ARG A 178 20.07 -5.36 -10.40
C ARG A 178 21.40 -6.11 -10.40
N LEU A 179 21.40 -7.40 -10.06
CA LEU A 179 22.59 -8.25 -10.20
C LEU A 179 23.07 -8.33 -11.66
N GLY A 180 22.14 -8.27 -12.62
CA GLY A 180 22.43 -8.17 -14.05
C GLY A 180 22.88 -6.78 -14.53
N GLY A 181 22.95 -5.79 -13.64
CA GLY A 181 23.38 -4.42 -13.95
C GLY A 181 22.34 -3.58 -14.71
N LEU A 182 21.06 -3.99 -14.74
CA LEU A 182 20.01 -3.22 -15.38
C LEU A 182 19.67 -1.96 -14.58
N THR A 183 19.40 -0.86 -15.28
CA THR A 183 18.82 0.33 -14.65
C THR A 183 17.30 0.20 -14.52
N LEU A 184 16.68 1.06 -13.69
CA LEU A 184 15.22 1.11 -13.54
C LEU A 184 14.51 1.28 -14.88
N GLU A 185 15.01 2.19 -15.73
CA GLU A 185 14.39 2.45 -17.02
C GLU A 185 14.48 1.23 -17.95
N GLU A 186 15.61 0.54 -17.96
CA GLU A 186 15.81 -0.68 -18.76
C GLU A 186 14.90 -1.80 -18.26
N PHE A 187 14.79 -1.96 -16.95
CA PHE A 187 13.89 -2.94 -16.32
C PHE A 187 12.42 -2.67 -16.67
N LEU A 188 12.01 -1.40 -16.62
CA LEU A 188 10.65 -0.98 -17.00
C LEU A 188 10.35 -1.27 -18.47
N LEU A 189 11.32 -1.03 -19.36
CA LEU A 189 11.17 -1.31 -20.78
C LEU A 189 11.02 -2.82 -21.05
N VAL A 190 11.75 -3.66 -20.30
CA VAL A 190 11.61 -5.13 -20.37
C VAL A 190 10.22 -5.57 -19.94
N ILE A 191 9.71 -5.04 -18.82
CA ILE A 191 8.34 -5.35 -18.36
C ILE A 191 7.33 -4.98 -19.44
N TYR A 192 7.45 -3.79 -20.03
CA TYR A 192 6.53 -3.37 -21.09
C TYR A 192 6.62 -4.22 -22.34
N GLY A 193 7.82 -4.54 -22.80
CA GLY A 193 8.03 -5.46 -23.92
C GLY A 193 7.36 -6.81 -23.67
N ALA A 194 7.55 -7.38 -22.48
CA ALA A 194 6.90 -8.63 -22.08
C ALA A 194 5.37 -8.51 -22.02
N THR A 195 4.86 -7.39 -21.51
CA THR A 195 3.42 -7.17 -21.35
C THR A 195 2.74 -6.97 -22.70
N LYS A 196 3.37 -6.22 -23.61
CA LYS A 196 2.93 -6.05 -25.01
C LYS A 196 2.98 -7.37 -25.79
N ALA A 197 4.04 -8.16 -25.62
CA ALA A 197 4.13 -9.50 -26.22
C ALA A 197 3.06 -10.46 -25.69
N SER A 198 2.61 -10.24 -24.45
CA SER A 198 1.51 -11.00 -23.81
C SER A 198 0.12 -10.55 -24.30
N GLY A 199 0.02 -9.60 -25.23
CA GLY A 199 -1.24 -9.16 -25.82
C GLY A 199 -2.06 -8.20 -24.93
N LEU A 200 -1.50 -7.75 -23.81
CA LEU A 200 -2.14 -6.75 -22.95
C LEU A 200 -1.98 -5.37 -23.59
N LYS A 201 -3.11 -4.73 -23.94
CA LYS A 201 -3.13 -3.36 -24.44
C LYS A 201 -2.82 -2.40 -23.30
N LEU A 202 -1.58 -1.91 -23.31
CA LEU A 202 -1.13 -0.88 -22.39
C LEU A 202 -1.10 0.46 -23.10
N GLU A 203 -1.90 1.41 -22.60
CA GLU A 203 -1.76 2.82 -22.93
C GLU A 203 -0.77 3.43 -21.94
N MET A 204 0.44 3.78 -22.39
CA MET A 204 1.52 4.20 -21.51
C MET A 204 2.27 5.41 -22.06
N LYS A 205 1.67 6.59 -21.89
CA LYS A 205 2.32 7.86 -22.25
C LYS A 205 3.66 8.06 -21.52
N GLU A 206 3.71 7.74 -20.23
CA GLU A 206 4.92 7.92 -19.41
C GLU A 206 6.07 6.98 -19.82
N LEU A 207 5.75 5.76 -20.28
CA LEU A 207 6.80 4.82 -20.67
C LEU A 207 7.29 5.04 -22.09
N GLU A 208 6.45 5.58 -22.99
CA GLU A 208 6.94 6.08 -24.27
C GLU A 208 8.01 7.14 -24.05
N GLU A 209 7.79 8.09 -23.15
CA GLU A 209 8.81 9.09 -22.78
C GLU A 209 10.08 8.44 -22.21
N VAL A 210 9.95 7.48 -21.30
CA VAL A 210 11.11 6.74 -20.75
C VAL A 210 11.86 5.97 -21.85
N ALA A 211 11.15 5.32 -22.77
CA ALA A 211 11.72 4.62 -23.91
C ALA A 211 12.44 5.59 -24.86
N PHE A 212 11.85 6.75 -25.15
CA PHE A 212 12.50 7.80 -25.94
C PHE A 212 13.74 8.37 -25.24
N THR A 213 13.70 8.50 -23.90
CA THR A 213 14.84 9.00 -23.11
C THR A 213 16.00 8.01 -23.11
N LEU A 214 15.71 6.71 -22.97
CA LEU A 214 16.69 5.64 -23.11
C LEU A 214 17.27 5.56 -24.53
N LEU A 215 16.41 5.61 -25.55
CA LEU A 215 16.86 5.64 -26.94
C LEU A 215 17.75 6.85 -27.21
N ARG A 216 17.41 8.04 -26.72
CA ARG A 216 18.29 9.22 -26.80
C ARG A 216 19.61 9.01 -26.05
N LYS A 217 19.59 8.38 -24.87
CA LYS A 217 20.81 8.10 -24.09
C LYS A 217 21.72 7.11 -24.81
N ILE A 218 21.16 6.06 -25.42
CA ILE A 218 21.87 5.09 -26.24
C ILE A 218 22.43 5.76 -27.51
N LEU A 219 21.60 6.50 -28.24
CA LEU A 219 22.01 7.25 -29.43
C LEU A 219 23.11 8.27 -29.12
N LYS A 220 23.02 8.98 -27.99
CA LYS A 220 24.05 9.92 -27.53
C LYS A 220 25.35 9.19 -27.22
N LYS A 221 25.29 8.04 -26.52
CA LYS A 221 26.46 7.22 -26.20
C LYS A 221 27.14 6.66 -27.45
N ILE A 222 26.36 6.28 -28.47
CA ILE A 222 26.88 5.85 -29.78
C ILE A 222 27.47 7.04 -30.55
N GLY A 223 26.82 8.20 -30.54
CA GLY A 223 27.30 9.42 -31.19
C GLY A 223 28.63 9.93 -30.61
N THR A 224 28.78 9.95 -29.28
CA THR A 224 30.06 10.27 -28.61
C THR A 224 31.14 9.20 -28.84
N GLY A 225 30.75 7.96 -29.13
CA GLY A 225 31.70 6.90 -29.49
C GLY A 225 32.30 7.07 -30.89
N TYR A 226 31.66 7.86 -31.76
CA TYR A 226 32.15 8.16 -33.11
C TYR A 226 33.14 9.33 -33.16
N GLU A 227 33.02 10.33 -32.27
CA GLU A 227 33.99 11.45 -32.22
C GLU A 227 35.35 11.06 -31.64
N VAL A 228 35.42 10.02 -30.80
CA VAL A 228 36.70 9.54 -30.21
C VAL A 228 37.43 8.54 -31.12
N ARG A 229 36.84 8.16 -32.25
CA ARG A 229 37.36 7.11 -33.16
C ARG A 229 37.66 7.59 -34.57
N GLN A 230 37.87 8.89 -34.78
CA GLN A 230 38.52 9.37 -35.99
C GLN A 230 40.01 9.60 -35.69
N PRO A 231 40.94 8.93 -36.42
CA PRO A 231 42.38 9.16 -36.29
C PRO A 231 42.80 10.54 -36.80
#